data_AF-A0A974TBV5-F1
#
_entry.id   AF-A0A974TBV5-F1
#
_cell.length_a   1.000
_cell.length_b   1.000
_cell.length_c   1.000
_cell.angle_alpha   90.00
_cell.angle_beta   90.00
_cell.angle_gamma   90.00
#
_symmetry.space_group_name_H-M   'P 1'
#
loop_
_entity.id
_entity.type
_entity.pdbx_description
1 polymer ?
#
loop_
_entity_poly.entity_id
_entity_poly.type
_entity_poly.pdbx_seq_one_letter_code
_entity_poly.pdbx_strand_id
1 'polypeptide(L)'
;MGAGTSRSTSDLLGEIEDLKSKIETIHGRISEHQREMTALQGEVAQMEATRRSLLAEVERRSRPTEDIRITDHALLRYVERVFKIDIDALRRQILTDGVAKGIEHGASTITVNGIQFRVKDRSIVTVIGGDQKPHRKTSKAQHRGRRPERDDINSHLADYYSPDDTND
;
A
#
# COMPACT_ATOMS: atom_id res chain seq x y z
N MET A 1 12.51 -24.33 71.69
CA MET A 1 13.16 -24.95 70.53
C MET A 1 13.55 -23.83 69.58
N GLY A 2 14.77 -23.32 69.67
CA GLY A 2 15.24 -22.19 68.87
C GLY A 2 16.75 -22.26 68.74
N ALA A 3 17.24 -23.24 67.98
CA ALA A 3 18.65 -23.34 67.64
C ALA A 3 18.96 -22.28 66.57
N GLY A 4 19.28 -21.07 67.02
CA GLY A 4 19.91 -20.06 66.16
C GLY A 4 21.31 -20.53 65.83
N THR A 5 21.48 -21.22 64.71
CA THR A 5 22.78 -21.55 64.13
C THR A 5 23.51 -20.25 63.80
N SER A 6 24.42 -19.81 64.68
CA SER A 6 25.32 -18.71 64.40
C SER A 6 26.30 -19.19 63.32
N ARG A 7 26.14 -18.72 62.08
CA ARG A 7 27.07 -19.02 60.98
C ARG A 7 28.47 -18.56 61.39
N SER A 8 29.46 -19.43 61.20
CA SER A 8 30.84 -19.08 61.50
C SER A 8 31.31 -18.01 60.52
N THR A 9 32.15 -17.08 60.98
CA THR A 9 32.75 -16.05 60.12
C THR A 9 33.52 -16.66 58.94
N SER A 10 34.09 -17.85 59.12
CA SER A 10 34.75 -18.62 58.05
C SER A 10 33.80 -19.05 56.94
N ASP A 11 32.56 -19.45 57.28
CA ASP A 11 31.57 -19.90 56.29
C ASP A 11 31.11 -18.72 55.43
N LEU A 12 30.90 -17.56 56.07
CA LEU A 12 30.56 -16.32 55.38
C LEU A 12 31.69 -15.83 54.47
N LEU A 13 32.95 -16.00 54.87
CA LEU A 13 34.10 -15.67 54.03
C LEU A 13 34.19 -16.56 52.79
N GLY A 14 33.92 -17.86 52.92
CA GLY A 14 33.86 -18.79 51.79
C GLY A 14 32.74 -18.44 50.81
N GLU A 15 31.53 -18.13 51.32
CA GLU A 15 30.41 -17.68 50.47
C GLU A 15 30.75 -16.39 49.71
N ILE A 16 31.47 -15.45 50.32
CA ILE A 16 31.92 -14.21 49.68
C ILE A 16 32.92 -14.51 48.55
N GLU A 17 33.83 -15.44 48.75
CA GLU A 17 34.82 -15.84 47.74
C GLU A 17 34.18 -16.53 46.54
N ASP A 18 33.21 -17.41 46.78
CA ASP A 18 32.37 -18.03 45.74
C ASP A 18 31.53 -17.00 44.98
N LEU A 19 30.98 -16.00 45.67
CA LEU A 19 30.23 -14.93 45.03
C LEU A 19 31.15 -14.05 44.17
N LYS A 20 32.39 -13.79 44.60
CA LYS A 20 33.38 -13.05 43.80
C LYS A 20 33.73 -13.78 42.51
N SER A 21 34.00 -15.09 42.56
CA SER A 21 34.30 -15.87 41.36
C SER A 21 33.14 -15.91 40.37
N LYS A 22 31.89 -15.99 40.88
CA LYS A 22 30.68 -15.87 40.06
C LYS A 22 30.55 -14.50 39.40
N ILE A 23 30.84 -13.42 40.14
CA ILE A 23 30.83 -12.05 39.60
C ILE A 23 31.86 -11.90 38.47
N GLU A 24 33.08 -12.42 38.65
CA GLU A 24 34.11 -12.38 37.61
C GLU A 24 33.69 -13.14 36.35
N THR A 25 33.08 -14.32 36.51
CA THR A 25 32.56 -15.11 35.40
C THR A 25 31.45 -14.36 34.65
N ILE A 26 30.53 -13.72 35.38
CA ILE A 26 29.44 -12.92 34.78
C ILE A 26 30.02 -11.71 34.03
N HIS A 27 31.01 -11.01 34.60
CA HIS A 27 31.66 -9.88 33.94
C HIS A 27 32.36 -10.30 32.63
N GLY A 28 32.98 -11.48 32.61
CA GLY A 28 33.55 -12.05 31.38
C GLY A 28 32.49 -12.21 30.29
N ARG A 29 31.35 -12.82 30.63
CA ARG A 29 30.22 -13.02 29.69
C ARG A 29 29.60 -11.72 29.22
N ILE A 30 29.45 -10.73 30.11
CA ILE A 30 28.94 -9.39 29.74
C ILE A 30 29.88 -8.74 28.74
N SER A 31 31.19 -8.83 28.96
CA SER A 31 32.20 -8.24 28.07
C SER A 31 32.18 -8.91 26.69
N GLU A 32 31.99 -10.23 26.65
CA GLU A 32 31.85 -10.98 25.41
C GLU A 32 30.58 -10.59 24.64
N HIS A 33 29.42 -10.61 25.30
CA HIS A 33 28.16 -10.17 24.69
C HIS A 33 28.20 -8.71 24.23
N GLN A 34 28.92 -7.83 24.93
CA GLN A 34 29.11 -6.45 24.49
C GLN A 34 29.91 -6.35 23.18
N ARG A 35 30.93 -7.20 23.00
CA ARG A 35 31.69 -7.28 21.74
C ARG A 35 30.81 -7.79 20.61
N GLU A 36 30.05 -8.84 20.86
CA GLU A 36 29.12 -9.42 19.90
C GLU A 36 28.02 -8.42 19.48
N MET A 37 27.41 -7.73 20.44
CA MET A 37 26.45 -6.66 20.19
C MET A 37 27.04 -5.55 19.31
N THR A 38 28.28 -5.16 19.56
CA THR A 38 28.97 -4.13 18.76
C THR A 38 29.22 -4.61 17.33
N ALA A 39 29.62 -5.88 17.15
CA ALA A 39 29.82 -6.47 15.83
C ALA A 39 28.51 -6.55 15.03
N LEU A 40 27.44 -7.06 15.65
CA LEU A 40 26.11 -7.13 15.04
C LEU A 40 25.55 -5.75 14.69
N GLN A 41 25.77 -4.74 15.54
CA GLN A 41 25.40 -3.35 15.22
C GLN A 41 26.12 -2.84 13.97
N GLY A 42 27.40 -3.20 13.79
CA GLY A 42 28.15 -2.89 12.57
C GLY A 42 27.57 -3.55 11.32
N GLU A 43 27.19 -4.83 11.42
CA GLU A 43 26.58 -5.57 10.32
C GLU A 43 25.21 -5.00 9.92
N VAL A 44 24.36 -4.68 10.90
CA VAL A 44 23.07 -4.02 10.66
C VAL A 44 23.26 -2.69 9.92
N ALA A 45 24.24 -1.87 10.33
CA ALA A 45 24.52 -0.60 9.66
C ALA A 45 24.94 -0.79 8.19
N GLN A 46 25.73 -1.84 7.90
CA GLN A 46 26.12 -2.19 6.53
C GLN A 46 24.92 -2.69 5.70
N MET A 47 24.07 -3.53 6.29
CA MET A 47 22.85 -4.02 5.64
C MET A 47 21.89 -2.87 5.34
N GLU A 48 21.73 -1.91 6.25
CA GLU A 48 20.90 -0.73 6.06
C GLU A 48 21.43 0.18 4.95
N ALA A 49 22.76 0.35 4.84
CA ALA A 49 23.38 1.08 3.73
C ALA A 49 23.11 0.38 2.39
N THR A 50 23.25 -0.95 2.35
CA THR A 50 23.00 -1.76 1.15
C THR A 50 21.53 -1.70 0.73
N ARG A 51 20.62 -1.86 1.70
CA ARG A 51 19.17 -1.74 1.49
C ARG A 51 18.80 -0.38 0.91
N ARG A 52 19.35 0.71 1.46
CA ARG A 52 19.12 2.06 0.92
C ARG A 52 19.57 2.19 -0.54
N SER A 53 20.75 1.67 -0.88
CA SER A 53 21.26 1.69 -2.26
C SER A 53 20.36 0.90 -3.22
N LEU A 54 19.94 -0.32 -2.84
CA LEU A 54 19.06 -1.16 -3.65
C LEU A 54 17.69 -0.53 -3.85
N LEU A 55 17.09 0.06 -2.82
CA LEU A 55 15.81 0.75 -2.93
C LEU A 55 15.89 1.94 -3.90
N ALA A 56 16.97 2.72 -3.86
CA ALA A 56 17.18 3.81 -4.79
C ALA A 56 17.32 3.32 -6.24
N GLU A 57 17.98 2.17 -6.46
CA GLU A 57 18.10 1.57 -7.79
C GLU A 57 16.78 1.01 -8.31
N VAL A 58 16.01 0.34 -7.45
CA VAL A 58 14.65 -0.11 -7.78
C VAL A 58 13.78 1.08 -8.15
N GLU A 59 13.82 2.17 -7.37
CA GLU A 59 13.06 3.37 -7.68
C GLU A 59 13.46 3.97 -9.03
N ARG A 60 14.76 4.05 -9.35
CA ARG A 60 15.23 4.52 -10.66
C ARG A 60 14.67 3.69 -11.81
N ARG A 61 14.67 2.36 -11.69
CA ARG A 61 14.18 1.43 -12.73
C ARG A 61 12.66 1.35 -12.81
N SER A 62 11.99 1.47 -11.68
CA SER A 62 10.55 1.37 -11.55
C SER A 62 9.83 2.71 -11.70
N ARG A 63 10.56 3.81 -11.96
CA ARG A 63 9.93 5.06 -12.40
C ARG A 63 9.03 4.72 -13.59
N PRO A 64 7.70 4.79 -13.45
CA PRO A 64 6.84 4.64 -14.60
C PRO A 64 7.21 5.79 -15.52
N THR A 65 7.66 5.47 -16.73
CA THR A 65 7.58 6.43 -17.82
C THR A 65 6.14 6.88 -17.82
N GLU A 66 5.85 8.13 -17.45
CA GLU A 66 4.48 8.63 -17.48
C GLU A 66 3.94 8.31 -18.87
N ASP A 67 2.93 7.44 -18.94
CA ASP A 67 2.31 7.09 -20.21
C ASP A 67 2.01 8.41 -20.94
N ILE A 68 2.39 8.49 -22.21
CA ILE A 68 2.11 9.67 -23.02
C ILE A 68 0.58 9.83 -23.07
N ARG A 69 0.06 10.84 -22.37
CA ARG A 69 -1.37 11.11 -22.26
C ARG A 69 -1.75 12.31 -23.11
N ILE A 70 -2.88 12.18 -23.81
CA ILE A 70 -3.54 13.29 -24.50
C ILE A 70 -4.66 13.78 -23.59
N THR A 71 -4.72 15.09 -23.33
CA THR A 71 -5.80 15.70 -22.54
C THR A 71 -7.07 15.83 -23.39
N ASP A 72 -8.25 15.78 -22.75
CA ASP A 72 -9.53 15.97 -23.45
C ASP A 72 -9.60 17.32 -24.19
N HIS A 73 -9.00 18.37 -23.63
CA HIS A 73 -8.90 19.67 -24.30
C HIS A 73 -8.11 19.57 -25.60
N ALA A 74 -6.97 18.86 -25.59
CA ALA A 74 -6.17 18.66 -26.80
C ALA A 74 -6.95 17.85 -27.85
N LEU A 75 -7.70 16.82 -27.45
CA LEU A 75 -8.59 16.08 -28.34
C LEU A 75 -9.68 16.98 -28.95
N LEU A 76 -10.35 17.80 -28.15
CA LEU A 76 -11.36 18.75 -28.64
C LEU A 76 -10.77 19.72 -29.66
N ARG A 77 -9.58 20.28 -29.39
CA ARG A 77 -8.89 21.18 -30.31
C ARG A 77 -8.44 20.48 -31.59
N TYR A 78 -7.99 19.24 -31.49
CA TYR A 78 -7.62 18.43 -32.65
C TYR A 78 -8.83 18.19 -33.55
N VAL A 79 -9.97 17.79 -32.97
CA VAL A 79 -11.23 17.59 -33.71
C VAL A 79 -11.69 18.89 -34.38
N GLU A 80 -11.70 20.00 -33.65
CA GLU A 80 -12.09 21.31 -34.18
C GLU A 80 -11.18 21.77 -35.33
N ARG A 81 -9.87 21.74 -35.13
CA ARG A 81 -8.91 22.37 -36.06
C ARG A 81 -8.55 21.49 -37.24
N VAL A 82 -8.45 20.17 -37.04
CA VAL A 82 -8.00 19.20 -38.06
C VAL A 82 -9.20 18.65 -38.83
N PHE A 83 -10.24 18.17 -38.14
CA PHE A 83 -11.44 17.66 -38.79
C PHE A 83 -12.44 18.75 -39.18
N LYS A 84 -12.19 20.01 -38.82
CA LYS A 84 -13.05 21.17 -39.15
C LYS A 84 -14.48 21.01 -38.63
N ILE A 85 -14.64 20.31 -37.52
CA ILE A 85 -15.93 20.16 -36.85
C ILE A 85 -16.14 21.36 -35.93
N ASP A 86 -17.20 22.14 -36.19
CA ASP A 86 -17.58 23.27 -35.32
C ASP A 86 -18.21 22.74 -34.01
N ILE A 87 -17.39 22.70 -32.96
CA ILE A 87 -17.79 22.24 -31.62
C ILE A 87 -18.85 23.17 -31.00
N ASP A 88 -18.82 24.46 -31.32
CA ASP A 88 -19.80 25.42 -30.81
C ASP A 88 -21.15 25.26 -31.51
N ALA A 89 -21.16 24.93 -32.81
CA ALA A 89 -22.37 24.53 -33.51
C ALA A 89 -22.97 23.24 -32.93
N LEU A 90 -22.16 22.23 -32.63
CA LEU A 90 -22.62 21.02 -31.94
C LEU A 90 -23.21 21.33 -30.56
N ARG A 91 -22.60 22.24 -29.80
CA ARG A 91 -23.14 22.68 -28.49
C ARG A 91 -24.51 23.34 -28.66
N ARG A 92 -24.68 24.22 -29.66
CA ARG A 92 -25.98 24.85 -29.97
C ARG A 92 -27.03 23.82 -30.42
N GLN A 93 -26.64 22.82 -31.19
CA GLN A 93 -27.53 21.75 -31.63
C GLN A 93 -28.03 20.89 -30.47
N ILE A 94 -27.19 20.66 -29.45
CA ILE A 94 -27.58 19.93 -28.24
C ILE A 94 -28.47 20.78 -27.35
N LEU A 95 -28.12 22.05 -27.12
CA LEU A 95 -28.83 22.95 -26.22
C LEU A 95 -29.97 23.69 -26.92
N THR A 96 -30.94 22.94 -27.44
CA THR A 96 -32.17 23.53 -28.00
C THR A 96 -33.07 24.10 -26.90
N ASP A 97 -34.00 24.99 -27.26
CA ASP A 97 -34.98 25.57 -26.32
C ASP A 97 -35.77 24.51 -25.54
N GLY A 98 -36.10 23.39 -26.17
CA GLY A 98 -36.78 22.27 -25.52
C GLY A 98 -35.92 21.60 -24.45
N VAL A 99 -34.62 21.42 -24.74
CA VAL A 99 -33.67 20.87 -23.76
C VAL A 99 -33.46 21.85 -22.61
N ALA A 100 -33.28 23.14 -22.91
CA ALA A 100 -33.11 24.18 -21.89
C ALA A 100 -34.31 24.24 -20.93
N LYS A 101 -35.54 24.29 -21.46
CA LYS A 101 -36.77 24.26 -20.65
C LYS A 101 -36.88 22.98 -19.83
N GLY A 102 -36.52 21.82 -20.40
CA GLY A 102 -36.49 20.56 -19.65
C GLY A 102 -35.56 20.63 -18.43
N ILE A 103 -34.37 21.20 -18.60
CA ILE A 103 -33.40 21.40 -17.51
C ILE A 103 -33.96 22.39 -16.46
N GLU A 104 -34.58 23.48 -16.90
CA GLU A 104 -35.19 24.49 -16.02
C GLU A 104 -36.30 23.90 -15.15
N HIS A 105 -37.11 23.00 -15.71
CA HIS A 105 -38.14 22.25 -15.00
C HIS A 105 -37.59 21.10 -14.14
N GLY A 106 -36.27 20.92 -14.08
CA GLY A 106 -35.62 19.93 -13.22
C GLY A 106 -35.58 18.51 -13.80
N ALA A 107 -35.70 18.34 -15.12
CA ALA A 107 -35.57 17.03 -15.74
C ALA A 107 -34.15 16.48 -15.53
N SER A 108 -34.07 15.27 -14.95
CA SER A 108 -32.81 14.53 -14.82
C SER A 108 -32.39 13.83 -16.11
N THR A 109 -33.33 13.66 -17.04
CA THR A 109 -33.16 12.95 -18.31
C THR A 109 -34.05 13.60 -19.37
N ILE A 110 -33.48 13.88 -20.55
CA ILE A 110 -34.19 14.51 -21.67
C ILE A 110 -33.91 13.70 -22.92
N THR A 111 -34.95 13.37 -23.69
CA THR A 111 -34.80 12.61 -24.94
C THR A 111 -35.25 13.45 -26.13
N VAL A 112 -34.38 13.63 -27.11
CA VAL A 112 -34.65 14.39 -28.35
C VAL A 112 -34.12 13.58 -29.53
N ASN A 113 -34.97 13.34 -30.54
CA ASN A 113 -34.61 12.61 -31.77
C ASN A 113 -33.91 11.25 -31.50
N GLY A 114 -34.36 10.52 -30.48
CA GLY A 114 -33.77 9.21 -30.11
C GLY A 114 -32.42 9.31 -29.38
N ILE A 115 -31.94 10.51 -29.07
CA ILE A 115 -30.73 10.75 -28.26
C ILE A 115 -31.19 11.10 -26.83
N GLN A 116 -30.59 10.45 -25.84
CA GLN A 116 -30.89 10.68 -24.43
C GLN A 116 -29.76 11.47 -23.77
N PHE A 117 -30.11 12.58 -23.15
CA PHE A 117 -29.23 13.44 -22.36
C PHE A 117 -29.46 13.21 -20.87
N ARG A 118 -28.40 12.94 -20.11
CA ARG A 118 -28.45 12.97 -18.65
C ARG A 118 -28.01 14.32 -18.13
N VAL A 119 -28.80 14.86 -17.22
CA VAL A 119 -28.61 16.20 -16.66
C VAL A 119 -28.28 16.06 -15.18
N LYS A 120 -27.25 16.78 -14.74
CA LYS A 120 -26.90 16.94 -13.33
C LYS A 120 -26.47 18.39 -13.11
N ASP A 121 -26.97 19.03 -12.06
CA ASP A 121 -26.60 20.40 -11.69
C ASP A 121 -26.73 21.37 -12.88
N ARG A 122 -27.87 21.30 -13.58
CA ARG A 122 -28.18 22.05 -14.82
C ARG A 122 -27.23 21.82 -16.00
N SER A 123 -26.36 20.81 -15.92
CA SER A 123 -25.36 20.49 -16.94
C SER A 123 -25.66 19.13 -17.57
N ILE A 124 -25.53 19.04 -18.90
CA ILE A 124 -25.59 17.75 -19.60
C ILE A 124 -24.24 17.04 -19.37
N VAL A 125 -24.28 15.92 -18.66
CA VAL A 125 -23.08 15.15 -18.26
C VAL A 125 -22.90 13.88 -19.08
N THR A 126 -23.93 13.44 -19.80
CA THR A 126 -23.87 12.22 -20.61
C THR A 126 -24.81 12.35 -21.80
N VAL A 127 -24.34 11.90 -22.96
CA VAL A 127 -25.12 11.74 -24.19
C VAL A 127 -25.14 10.25 -24.52
N ILE A 128 -26.33 9.67 -24.68
CA ILE A 128 -26.53 8.26 -25.04
C ILE A 128 -27.21 8.25 -26.41
N GLY A 129 -26.51 7.72 -27.42
CA GLY A 129 -27.06 7.57 -28.77
C GLY A 129 -28.05 6.41 -28.85
N GLY A 130 -29.01 6.49 -29.78
CA GLY A 130 -30.10 5.50 -29.92
C GLY A 130 -29.64 4.05 -30.11
N ASP A 131 -28.47 3.83 -30.71
CA ASP A 131 -27.90 2.49 -30.95
C ASP A 131 -26.92 2.04 -29.86
N GLN A 132 -26.52 2.93 -28.95
CA GLN A 132 -25.64 2.58 -27.86
C GLN A 132 -26.47 1.99 -26.72
N LYS A 133 -26.48 0.65 -26.60
CA LYS A 133 -26.81 0.01 -25.32
C LYS A 133 -25.91 0.65 -24.27
N PRO A 134 -26.45 1.18 -23.15
CA PRO A 134 -25.61 1.78 -22.13
C PRO A 134 -24.56 0.74 -21.75
N HIS A 135 -23.29 1.11 -21.80
CA HIS A 135 -22.20 0.28 -21.31
C HIS A 135 -22.45 0.10 -19.81
N ARG A 136 -23.25 -0.92 -19.46
CA ARG A 136 -23.52 -1.33 -18.09
C ARG A 136 -22.15 -1.68 -17.55
N LYS A 137 -21.55 -0.74 -16.81
CA LYS A 137 -20.51 -1.10 -15.85
C LYS A 137 -21.17 -2.19 -15.01
N THR A 138 -20.67 -3.42 -15.15
CA THR A 138 -20.98 -4.48 -14.20
C THR A 138 -20.86 -3.83 -12.83
N SER A 139 -21.97 -3.81 -12.10
CA SER A 139 -22.02 -3.22 -10.78
C SER A 139 -20.81 -3.74 -10.02
N LYS A 140 -20.08 -2.82 -9.37
CA LYS A 140 -19.06 -3.15 -8.38
C LYS A 140 -19.73 -3.87 -7.21
N ALA A 141 -20.12 -5.12 -7.42
CA ALA A 141 -20.63 -6.07 -6.44
C ALA A 141 -19.54 -7.11 -6.07
N GLN A 142 -18.34 -7.02 -6.67
CA GLN A 142 -17.23 -7.95 -6.40
C GLN A 142 -15.98 -7.33 -5.74
N HIS A 143 -16.02 -6.04 -5.37
CA HIS A 143 -14.91 -5.40 -4.61
C HIS A 143 -15.23 -5.09 -3.15
N ARG A 144 -16.22 -5.78 -2.57
CA ARG A 144 -16.39 -5.93 -1.12
C ARG A 144 -16.32 -7.41 -0.78
N GLY A 145 -15.11 -7.94 -0.63
CA GLY A 145 -14.96 -9.36 -0.26
C GLY A 145 -13.58 -9.99 -0.48
N ARG A 146 -12.64 -9.35 -1.20
CA ARG A 146 -11.24 -9.80 -1.21
C ARG A 146 -10.43 -8.90 -0.27
N ARG A 147 -10.55 -9.18 1.03
CA ARG A 147 -9.41 -8.98 1.93
C ARG A 147 -8.30 -9.83 1.28
N PRO A 148 -7.15 -9.27 0.89
CA PRO A 148 -6.03 -10.14 0.60
C PRO A 148 -5.88 -10.98 1.87
N GLU A 149 -6.01 -12.31 1.73
CA GLU A 149 -5.49 -13.19 2.77
C GLU A 149 -4.10 -12.64 3.05
N ARG A 150 -3.87 -12.28 4.32
CA ARG A 150 -2.51 -12.09 4.75
C ARG A 150 -1.89 -13.42 4.40
N ASP A 151 -0.97 -13.44 3.44
CA ASP A 151 -0.07 -14.56 3.28
C ASP A 151 0.53 -14.75 4.66
N ASP A 152 0.02 -15.74 5.38
CA ASP A 152 0.51 -16.07 6.70
C ASP A 152 1.95 -16.45 6.45
N ILE A 153 2.88 -15.59 6.87
CA ILE A 153 4.33 -15.77 6.72
C ILE A 153 4.77 -17.14 7.28
N ASN A 154 3.94 -17.76 8.12
CA ASN A 154 4.10 -19.11 8.63
C ASN A 154 3.83 -20.25 7.63
N SER A 155 3.16 -20.05 6.49
CA SER A 155 2.89 -21.14 5.55
C SER A 155 4.17 -21.61 4.82
N HIS A 156 5.16 -20.72 4.67
CA HIS A 156 6.47 -21.04 4.10
C HIS A 156 7.53 -21.41 5.15
N LEU A 157 7.20 -21.35 6.44
CA LEU A 157 8.14 -21.71 7.50
C LEU A 157 8.11 -23.22 7.83
N ALA A 158 7.02 -23.91 7.47
CA ALA A 158 6.87 -25.35 7.67
C ALA A 158 7.80 -26.19 6.79
N ASP A 159 8.16 -25.70 5.60
CA ASP A 159 9.08 -26.39 4.69
C ASP A 159 10.55 -26.31 5.16
N TYR A 160 10.86 -25.39 6.09
CA TYR A 160 12.23 -25.17 6.61
C TYR A 160 12.55 -25.94 7.91
N TYR A 161 11.55 -26.52 8.57
CA TYR A 161 11.74 -27.36 9.77
C TYR A 161 11.26 -28.79 9.47
N SER A 162 12.10 -29.59 8.79
CA SER A 162 12.02 -31.05 8.92
C SER A 162 12.67 -31.46 10.25
N PRO A 163 11.96 -32.14 11.15
CA PRO A 163 12.55 -32.72 12.35
C PRO A 163 13.16 -34.08 12.02
N ASP A 164 14.07 -34.12 11.06
CA ASP A 164 14.88 -35.31 10.74
C ASP A 164 16.35 -34.89 10.75
N ASP A 165 16.82 -34.52 11.94
CA ASP A 165 18.22 -34.69 12.34
C ASP A 165 18.20 -35.18 13.79
N THR A 166 17.62 -36.37 13.99
CA THR A 166 18.10 -37.28 15.03
C THR A 166 19.53 -37.66 14.67
N ASN A 167 20.49 -36.95 15.26
CA ASN A 167 21.85 -37.46 15.39
C ASN A 167 21.96 -38.26 16.69
N ASP A 168 22.37 -39.50 16.49
CA ASP A 168 22.93 -40.49 17.40
C ASP A 168 24.04 -39.91 18.31
#